data_AF-A1THS2-F1
#
_entry.id   AF-A1THS2-F1
#
_cell.length_a   1.000
_cell.length_b   1.000
_cell.length_c   1.000
_cell.angle_alpha   90.00
_cell.angle_beta   90.00
_cell.angle_gamma   90.00
#
_symmetry.space_group_name_H-M   'P 1'
#
loop_
_entity.id
_entity.type
_entity.pdbx_description
1 polymer ?
#
loop_
_entity_poly.entity_id
_entity_poly.type
_entity_poly.pdbx_seq_one_letter_code
_entity_poly.pdbx_strand_id
1 'polypeptide(L)'
;MRAPIRHGEILLLPVSAAPAGASTRVVECIVGHSESGHHHVLEGKVPFTQIVGADGHLYVDLDSPTALRHRKTHQQHRELTVPAGTWRIIRKTEFDARSMMAPPDEATPPAAPARVVRD
;
A
#
# COMPACT_ATOMS: atom_id res chain seq x y z
N MET A 1 8.95 -13.23 -2.05
CA MET A 1 7.93 -12.17 -2.12
C MET A 1 7.48 -11.86 -0.69
N ARG A 2 7.28 -10.58 -0.34
CA ARG A 2 6.72 -10.21 0.96
C ARG A 2 5.23 -10.57 0.98
N ALA A 3 4.69 -10.98 2.13
CA ALA A 3 3.26 -11.22 2.28
C ALA A 3 2.54 -9.91 2.66
N PRO A 4 1.29 -9.69 2.21
CA PRO A 4 0.49 -8.56 2.66
C PRO A 4 0.28 -8.60 4.18
N ILE A 5 0.37 -7.44 4.83
CA ILE A 5 0.23 -7.31 6.29
C ILE A 5 -1.06 -6.58 6.59
N ARG A 6 -1.98 -7.22 7.31
CA ARG A 6 -3.23 -6.60 7.75
C ARG A 6 -3.14 -6.22 9.22
N HIS A 7 -3.55 -5.00 9.55
CA HIS A 7 -3.65 -4.53 10.91
C HIS A 7 -4.88 -3.62 11.07
N GLY A 8 -5.91 -4.07 11.79
CA GLY A 8 -7.14 -3.27 11.94
C GLY A 8 -7.81 -2.95 10.60
N GLU A 9 -8.01 -1.67 10.33
CA GLU A 9 -8.59 -1.15 9.09
C GLU A 9 -7.57 -0.92 7.96
N ILE A 10 -6.29 -1.21 8.17
CA ILE A 10 -5.27 -1.05 7.12
C ILE A 10 -4.73 -2.38 6.60
N LEU A 11 -4.34 -2.36 5.33
CA LEU A 11 -3.59 -3.41 4.65
C LEU A 11 -2.34 -2.78 4.01
N LEU A 12 -1.17 -3.29 4.37
CA LEU A 12 0.09 -2.98 3.72
C LEU A 12 0.32 -4.02 2.63
N LEU A 13 0.24 -3.58 1.37
CA LEU A 13 0.49 -4.42 0.21
C LEU A 13 1.94 -4.19 -0.27
N PRO A 14 2.78 -5.23 -0.34
CA PRO A 14 4.15 -5.06 -0.82
C PRO A 14 4.13 -4.78 -2.32
N VAL A 15 4.89 -3.77 -2.73
CA VAL A 15 5.07 -3.39 -4.14
C VAL A 15 6.55 -3.39 -4.50
N SER A 16 6.85 -3.44 -5.80
CA SER A 16 8.23 -3.35 -6.29
C SER A 16 8.79 -1.92 -6.19
N ALA A 17 7.95 -0.92 -6.44
CA ALA A 17 8.27 0.50 -6.32
C ALA A 17 6.98 1.32 -6.14
N ALA A 18 7.11 2.51 -5.56
CA ALA A 18 6.04 3.50 -5.54
C ALA A 18 6.06 4.30 -6.86
N PRO A 19 4.89 4.74 -7.36
CA PRO A 19 4.85 5.68 -8.49
C PRO A 19 5.49 7.02 -8.12
N ALA A 20 5.85 7.80 -9.14
CA ALA A 20 6.29 9.18 -8.93
C ALA A 20 5.24 9.97 -8.14
N GLY A 21 5.67 10.88 -7.28
CA GLY A 21 4.77 11.57 -6.38
C GLY A 21 5.51 12.49 -5.41
N ALA A 22 4.77 13.10 -4.49
CA ALA A 22 5.36 13.91 -3.44
C ALA A 22 5.94 13.00 -2.35
N SER A 23 7.23 13.11 -2.07
CA SER A 23 7.92 12.31 -1.07
C SER A 23 8.45 13.17 0.08
N THR A 24 8.27 12.70 1.31
CA THR A 24 8.79 13.33 2.52
C THR A 24 9.49 12.30 3.38
N ARG A 25 10.64 12.66 3.96
CA ARG A 25 11.34 11.80 4.92
C ARG A 25 10.77 12.01 6.31
N VAL A 26 10.31 10.95 6.95
CA VAL A 26 9.64 10.99 8.26
C VAL A 26 10.14 9.87 9.17
N VAL A 27 10.02 10.05 10.48
CA VAL A 27 10.26 8.98 11.47
C VAL A 27 8.96 8.34 11.95
N GLU A 28 7.83 9.03 11.74
CA GLU A 28 6.50 8.55 12.05
C GLU A 28 5.56 8.82 10.86
N CYS A 29 4.70 7.86 10.54
CA CYS A 29 3.68 8.01 9.50
C CYS A 29 2.35 7.41 9.95
N ILE A 30 1.30 8.23 9.99
CA ILE A 30 -0.06 7.75 10.26
C ILE A 30 -0.61 7.10 8.99
N VAL A 31 -0.76 5.79 9.04
CA VAL A 31 -1.21 4.96 7.91
C VAL A 31 -2.69 4.64 7.96
N GLY A 32 -3.32 4.75 9.14
CA GLY A 32 -4.75 4.49 9.33
C GLY A 32 -5.33 5.27 10.50
N HIS A 33 -6.63 5.51 10.41
CA HIS A 33 -7.46 6.07 11.46
C HIS A 33 -8.62 5.10 11.70
N SER A 34 -8.75 4.61 12.93
CA SER A 34 -9.93 3.85 13.32
C SER A 34 -11.09 4.78 13.62
N GLU A 35 -12.30 4.35 13.29
CA GLU A 35 -13.55 5.05 13.57
C GLU A 35 -13.76 5.30 15.08
N SER A 36 -13.14 4.46 15.92
CA SER A 36 -13.12 4.61 17.39
C SER A 36 -12.12 5.65 17.93
N GLY A 37 -11.38 6.35 17.05
CA GLY A 37 -10.50 7.46 17.46
C GLY A 37 -9.06 7.07 17.81
N HIS A 38 -8.51 6.03 17.18
CA HIS A 38 -7.09 5.63 17.33
C HIS A 38 -6.36 5.62 15.99
N HIS A 39 -5.04 5.82 16.03
CA HIS A 39 -4.19 5.85 14.85
C HIS A 39 -3.37 4.56 14.70
N HIS A 40 -3.28 4.07 13.46
CA HIS A 40 -2.25 3.12 13.06
C HIS A 40 -1.04 3.92 12.58
N VAL A 41 0.09 3.74 13.24
CA VAL A 41 1.30 4.55 13.02
C VAL A 41 2.48 3.64 12.76
N LEU A 42 3.18 3.89 11.66
CA LEU A 42 4.52 3.37 11.45
C LEU A 42 5.52 4.24 12.19
N GLU A 43 6.31 3.63 13.06
CA GLU A 43 7.34 4.28 13.86
C GLU A 43 8.71 3.66 13.55
N GLY A 44 9.55 4.44 12.88
CA GLY A 44 10.89 4.05 12.48
C GLY A 44 11.92 4.45 13.54
N LYS A 45 12.88 3.55 13.81
CA LYS A 45 14.10 3.92 14.55
C LYS A 45 15.01 4.85 13.75
N VAL A 46 14.89 4.78 12.43
CA VAL A 46 15.53 5.67 11.46
C VAL A 46 14.44 6.29 10.58
N PRO A 47 14.69 7.47 9.99
CA PRO A 47 13.75 8.05 9.04
C PRO A 47 13.51 7.09 7.87
N PHE A 48 12.33 7.12 7.29
CA PHE A 48 11.90 6.40 6.10
C PHE A 48 11.11 7.33 5.17
N THR A 49 10.84 6.92 3.94
CA THR A 49 10.17 7.78 2.96
C THR A 49 8.66 7.55 2.97
N GLN A 50 7.88 8.59 3.21
CA GLN A 50 6.45 8.62 2.93
C GLN A 50 6.23 9.21 1.53
N ILE A 51 5.39 8.59 0.71
CA ILE A 51 5.16 8.99 -0.68
C ILE A 51 3.66 9.07 -0.92
N VAL A 52 3.17 10.23 -1.38
CA VAL A 52 1.84 10.37 -1.97
C VAL A 52 2.02 10.22 -3.48
N GLY A 53 1.65 9.06 -4.01
CA GLY A 53 1.80 8.74 -5.42
C GLY A 53 0.93 9.63 -6.31
N ALA A 54 1.32 9.79 -7.57
CA ALA A 54 0.52 10.50 -8.58
C ALA A 54 -0.84 9.82 -8.85
N ASP A 55 -0.99 8.56 -8.44
CA ASP A 55 -2.24 7.80 -8.43
C ASP A 55 -3.15 8.16 -7.23
N GLY A 56 -2.71 9.05 -6.35
CA GLY A 56 -3.44 9.48 -5.15
C GLY A 56 -3.34 8.50 -3.97
N HIS A 57 -2.56 7.42 -4.09
CA HIS A 57 -2.39 6.44 -3.02
C HIS A 57 -1.19 6.77 -2.13
N LEU A 58 -1.28 6.36 -0.87
CA LEU A 58 -0.20 6.48 0.09
C LEU A 58 0.72 5.26 -0.01
N TYR A 59 2.02 5.53 -0.10
CA TYR A 59 3.08 4.54 -0.05
C TYR A 59 4.09 4.89 1.03
N VAL A 60 4.79 3.88 1.52
CA VAL A 60 5.97 4.05 2.36
C VAL A 60 7.11 3.22 1.80
N ASP A 61 8.31 3.76 1.82
CA ASP A 61 9.54 3.04 1.54
C ASP A 61 10.37 2.96 2.81
N LEU A 62 10.42 1.75 3.38
CA LEU A 62 11.02 1.47 4.67
C LEU A 62 12.45 0.99 4.50
N ASP A 63 13.40 1.80 4.94
CA ASP A 63 14.82 1.45 4.90
C ASP A 63 15.20 0.32 5.89
N SER A 64 14.37 0.08 6.90
CA SER A 64 14.62 -0.93 7.94
C SER A 64 13.31 -1.51 8.48
N PRO A 65 13.33 -2.68 9.15
CA PRO A 65 12.15 -3.19 9.84
C PRO A 65 11.57 -2.15 10.79
N THR A 66 10.31 -1.78 10.56
CA THR A 66 9.64 -0.63 11.19
C THR A 66 8.45 -1.11 12.00
N ALA A 67 8.26 -0.56 13.19
CA ALA A 67 7.17 -0.94 14.07
C ALA A 67 5.85 -0.33 13.56
N LEU A 68 4.82 -1.15 13.40
CA LEU A 68 3.45 -0.72 13.19
C LEU A 68 2.72 -0.80 14.52
N ARG A 69 2.41 0.37 15.08
CA ARG A 69 1.74 0.52 16.37
C ARG A 69 0.30 0.95 16.21
N HIS A 70 -0.54 0.44 17.10
CA HIS A 70 -1.88 0.96 17.33
C HIS A 70 -1.84 1.88 18.56
N ARG A 71 -1.87 3.20 18.34
CA ARG A 71 -1.83 4.19 19.42
C ARG A 71 -3.23 4.35 20.05
N LYS A 72 -3.52 3.53 21.06
CA LYS A 72 -4.67 3.67 21.97
C LYS A 72 -4.18 4.12 23.35
N THR A 73 -4.86 5.09 23.96
CA THR A 73 -4.43 5.78 25.20
C THR A 73 -4.21 4.88 26.43
N HIS A 74 -4.76 3.65 26.45
CA HIS A 74 -4.71 2.79 27.64
C HIS A 74 -4.31 1.32 27.35
N GLN A 75 -3.98 0.97 26.11
CA GLN A 75 -3.66 -0.42 25.77
C GLN A 75 -2.82 -0.45 24.49
N GLN A 76 -1.51 -0.62 24.65
CA GLN A 76 -0.60 -0.92 23.54
C GLN A 76 -0.84 -2.38 23.14
N HIS A 77 -1.63 -2.61 22.09
CA HIS A 77 -1.77 -3.94 21.51
C HIS A 77 -0.52 -4.31 20.71
N ARG A 78 -0.34 -5.62 20.54
CA ARG A 78 0.79 -6.33 19.90
C ARG A 78 1.46 -5.52 18.79
N GLU A 79 2.71 -5.13 19.03
CA GLU A 79 3.57 -4.49 18.05
C GLU A 79 3.79 -5.45 16.88
N LEU A 80 3.50 -4.98 15.67
CA LEU A 80 3.78 -5.74 14.45
C LEU A 80 4.98 -5.11 13.75
N THR A 81 5.98 -5.92 13.44
CA THR A 81 7.15 -5.46 12.69
C THR A 81 6.89 -5.59 11.19
N VAL A 82 6.95 -4.47 10.47
CA VAL A 82 6.85 -4.41 9.01
C VAL A 82 8.27 -4.50 8.43
N PRO A 83 8.59 -5.50 7.61
CA PRO A 83 9.91 -5.61 6.98
C PRO A 83 10.23 -4.41 6.08
N ALA A 84 11.54 -4.17 5.89
CA ALA A 84 12.04 -3.18 4.95
C ALA A 84 11.52 -3.41 3.50
N GLY A 85 11.42 -2.31 2.77
CA GLY A 85 10.97 -2.23 1.39
C GLY A 85 9.75 -1.33 1.20
N THR A 86 9.24 -1.32 -0.02
CA THR A 86 8.14 -0.45 -0.41
C THR A 86 6.77 -1.11 -0.23
N TRP A 87 5.86 -0.37 0.38
CA TRP A 87 4.50 -0.82 0.70
C TRP A 87 3.48 0.22 0.26
N ARG A 88 2.41 -0.25 -0.38
CA ARG A 88 1.19 0.55 -0.59
C ARG A 88 0.29 0.41 0.63
N ILE A 89 -0.23 1.53 1.11
CA ILE A 89 -1.19 1.57 2.21
C ILE A 89 -2.60 1.55 1.63
N ILE A 90 -3.40 0.57 2.01
CA ILE A 90 -4.80 0.45 1.63
C ILE A 90 -5.64 0.55 2.91
N ARG A 91 -6.59 1.49 2.94
CA ARG A 91 -7.49 1.70 4.09
C ARG A 91 -8.84 1.04 3.82
N LYS A 92 -9.56 0.59 4.85
CA LYS A 92 -10.81 -0.20 4.70
C LYS A 92 -11.92 0.51 3.92
N THR A 93 -11.98 1.84 3.95
CA THR A 93 -12.89 2.63 3.08
C THR A 93 -12.49 2.58 1.60
N GLU A 94 -11.22 2.34 1.32
CA GLU A 94 -10.65 2.17 -0.02
C GLU A 94 -10.57 0.67 -0.43
N PHE A 95 -10.71 -0.24 0.53
CA PHE A 95 -10.66 -1.68 0.31
C PHE A 95 -12.04 -2.20 -0.12
N ASP A 96 -12.28 -2.25 -1.43
CA ASP A 96 -13.32 -3.10 -2.00
C ASP A 96 -12.71 -4.46 -2.34
N ALA A 97 -13.23 -5.55 -1.77
CA ALA A 97 -12.71 -6.90 -1.95
C ALA A 97 -12.69 -7.34 -3.44
N ARG A 98 -13.46 -6.66 -4.29
CA ARG A 98 -13.45 -6.86 -5.74
C ARG A 98 -12.13 -6.43 -6.43
N SER A 99 -11.34 -5.58 -5.77
CA SER A 99 -10.08 -5.02 -6.30
C SER A 99 -8.91 -6.02 -6.27
N MET A 100 -8.94 -7.05 -5.41
CA MET A 100 -7.90 -8.09 -5.35
C MET A 100 -8.09 -9.23 -6.36
N MET A 101 -9.20 -9.24 -7.13
CA MET A 101 -9.50 -10.28 -8.12
C MET A 101 -9.47 -9.71 -9.54
N ALA A 102 -8.43 -8.95 -9.88
CA ALA A 102 -8.07 -8.73 -11.27
C ALA A 102 -6.90 -9.67 -11.58
N PRO A 103 -7.08 -10.71 -12.41
CA PRO A 103 -5.96 -11.51 -12.89
C PRO A 103 -5.03 -10.63 -13.74
N PRO A 104 -3.71 -10.91 -13.76
CA PRO A 104 -2.83 -10.27 -14.72
C PRO A 104 -3.15 -10.80 -16.13
N ASP A 105 -3.50 -9.87 -17.02
CA ASP A 105 -3.35 -9.92 -18.47
C ASP A 105 -4.34 -10.81 -19.27
N GLU A 106 -5.23 -10.17 -20.03
CA GLU A 106 -5.66 -10.69 -21.33
C GLU A 106 -5.27 -9.65 -22.38
N ALA A 107 -4.04 -9.78 -22.86
CA ALA A 107 -3.57 -9.14 -24.08
C ALA A 107 -4.57 -9.44 -25.20
N THR A 108 -5.26 -8.39 -25.66
CA THR A 108 -6.11 -8.44 -26.85
C THR A 108 -5.27 -8.94 -28.03
N PRO A 109 -5.62 -10.05 -28.70
CA PRO A 109 -4.92 -10.44 -29.93
C PRO A 109 -5.20 -9.40 -31.02
N PRO A 110 -4.22 -9.07 -31.88
CA PRO A 110 -4.44 -8.11 -32.96
C PRO A 110 -5.45 -8.66 -33.96
N ALA A 111 -6.38 -7.80 -34.38
CA ALA A 111 -7.38 -8.10 -35.39
C ALA A 111 -6.73 -8.54 -36.71
N ALA A 112 -7.20 -9.65 -37.27
CA ALA A 112 -6.77 -10.16 -38.56
C ALA A 112 -7.07 -9.14 -39.69
N PRO A 113 -6.21 -9.01 -40.71
CA PRO A 113 -6.44 -8.08 -41.81
C PRO A 113 -7.62 -8.52 -42.67
N ALA A 114 -8.50 -7.57 -42.99
CA ALA A 114 -9.65 -7.76 -43.86
C ALA A 114 -9.20 -8.19 -45.27
N ARG A 115 -9.74 -9.31 -45.74
CA ARG A 115 -9.55 -9.82 -47.09
C ARG A 115 -10.34 -8.94 -48.06
N VAL A 116 -9.65 -8.12 -48.85
CA VAL A 116 -10.25 -7.37 -49.96
C VAL A 116 -10.72 -8.38 -51.00
N VAL A 117 -12.04 -8.54 -51.13
CA VAL A 117 -12.66 -9.09 -52.33
C VAL A 117 -12.63 -8.01 -53.40
N ARG A 118 -11.98 -8.30 -54.53
CA ARG A 118 -12.09 -7.53 -55.77
C ARG A 118 -13.15 -8.20 -56.62
N ASP A 119 -14.16 -7.45 -57.02
CA ASP A 119 -15.06 -7.79 -58.13
C ASP A 119 -14.32 -7.78 -59.47
#